data_AF-A9FVR5-F1
#
_entry.id   AF-A9FVR5-F1
#
_cell.length_a   1.000
_cell.length_b   1.000
_cell.length_c   1.000
_cell.angle_alpha   90.00
_cell.angle_beta   90.00
_cell.angle_gamma   90.00
#
_symmetry.space_group_name_H-M   'P 1'
#
loop_
_entity.id
_entity.type
_entity.pdbx_description
1 polymer ?
#
loop_
_entity_poly.entity_id
_entity_poly.type
_entity_poly.pdbx_seq_one_letter_code
_entity_poly.pdbx_strand_id
1 'polypeptide(L)'
;MVAEISGSTGRKVTFASISAEAFRAAMLPYAVSQEHVDGITAMLRFHQEGRGPKTSDAVLDVTGARPRSFAEFAREHASSWLP
;
A
#
# COMPACT_ATOMS: atom_id res chain seq x y z
N MET A 1 -4.55 -2.42 7.05
CA MET A 1 -4.95 -2.03 5.68
C MET A 1 -6.04 -2.93 5.11
N VAL A 2 -5.80 -4.21 4.78
CA VAL A 2 -6.85 -5.08 4.18
C VAL A 2 -8.10 -5.25 5.06
N ALA A 3 -7.95 -5.22 6.40
CA ALA A 3 -9.07 -5.22 7.33
C ALA A 3 -9.95 -3.95 7.21
N GLU A 4 -9.33 -2.78 7.10
CA GLU A 4 -10.05 -1.50 6.92
C GLU A 4 -10.80 -1.47 5.59
N ILE A 5 -10.18 -1.97 4.51
CA ILE A 5 -10.84 -2.13 3.20
C ILE A 5 -12.01 -3.11 3.32
N SER A 6 -11.83 -4.21 4.05
CA SER A 6 -12.90 -5.18 4.26
C SER A 6 -14.08 -4.57 5.01
N GLY A 7 -13.79 -3.77 6.04
CA GLY A 7 -14.79 -3.03 6.81
C GLY A 7 -15.51 -1.97 5.98
N SER A 8 -14.79 -1.22 5.13
CA SER A 8 -15.38 -0.16 4.33
C SER A 8 -16.22 -0.66 3.15
N THR A 9 -15.93 -1.85 2.63
CA THR A 9 -16.62 -2.43 1.47
C THR A 9 -17.64 -3.52 1.84
N GLY A 10 -17.59 -4.04 3.07
CA GLY A 10 -18.36 -5.22 3.48
C GLY A 10 -17.90 -6.53 2.83
N ARG A 11 -16.80 -6.52 2.07
CA ARG A 11 -16.24 -7.69 1.39
C ARG A 11 -15.01 -8.20 2.12
N LYS A 12 -14.84 -9.51 2.24
CA LYS A 12 -13.63 -10.08 2.83
C LYS A 12 -12.44 -9.94 1.88
N VAL A 13 -11.45 -9.12 2.26
CA VAL A 13 -10.17 -8.95 1.56
C VAL A 13 -9.04 -9.48 2.45
N THR A 14 -8.20 -10.34 1.91
CA THR A 14 -7.06 -10.93 2.62
C THR A 14 -5.74 -10.58 1.94
N PHE A 15 -4.69 -10.37 2.74
CA PHE A 15 -3.33 -10.24 2.22
C PHE A 15 -2.73 -11.64 2.02
N ALA A 16 -2.19 -11.90 0.83
CA ALA A 16 -1.45 -13.12 0.52
C ALA A 16 -0.02 -12.74 0.15
N SER A 17 0.95 -13.38 0.80
CA SER A 17 2.36 -13.26 0.42
C SER A 17 2.63 -14.08 -0.84
N ILE A 18 3.37 -13.51 -1.78
CA ILE A 18 3.80 -14.17 -3.02
C ILE A 18 5.31 -14.04 -3.20
N SER A 19 5.90 -14.87 -4.05
CA SER A 19 7.33 -14.75 -4.38
C SER A 19 7.63 -13.44 -5.10
N ALA A 20 8.85 -12.93 -4.96
CA ALA A 20 9.30 -11.73 -5.67
C ALA A 20 9.19 -11.90 -7.20
N GLU A 21 9.43 -13.11 -7.70
CA GLU A 21 9.30 -13.42 -9.13
C GLU A 21 7.84 -13.40 -9.60
N ALA A 22 6.92 -13.96 -8.80
CA ALA A 22 5.48 -13.86 -9.09
C ALA A 22 4.99 -12.41 -9.07
N PHE A 23 5.49 -11.60 -8.12
CA PHE A 23 5.21 -10.16 -8.07
C PHE A 23 5.74 -9.44 -9.32
N ARG A 24 7.00 -9.69 -9.71
CA ARG A 24 7.60 -9.09 -10.92
C ARG A 24 6.80 -9.42 -12.17
N ALA A 25 6.47 -10.71 -12.35
CA ALA A 25 5.68 -11.18 -13.49
C ALA A 25 4.29 -10.53 -13.55
N ALA A 26 3.61 -10.39 -12.41
CA ALA A 26 2.29 -9.76 -12.34
C ALA A 26 2.34 -8.24 -12.57
N MET A 27 3.45 -7.58 -12.24
CA MET A 27 3.61 -6.12 -12.36
C MET A 27 4.04 -5.65 -13.74
N LEU A 28 4.81 -6.47 -14.47
CA LEU A 28 5.35 -6.13 -15.79
C LEU A 28 4.33 -5.54 -16.78
N PRO A 29 3.09 -6.06 -16.91
CA PRO A 29 2.10 -5.51 -17.84
C PRO A 29 1.65 -4.07 -17.52
N TYR A 30 1.83 -3.61 -16.29
CA TYR A 30 1.42 -2.28 -15.82
C TYR A 30 2.59 -1.32 -15.64
N ALA A 31 3.82 -1.79 -15.85
CA ALA A 31 5.02 -1.02 -15.60
C ALA A 31 5.48 -0.26 -16.85
N VAL A 32 6.06 0.92 -16.64
CA VAL A 32 6.66 1.72 -17.72
C VAL A 32 7.97 1.13 -18.25
N SER A 33 8.68 0.33 -17.46
CA SER A 33 9.93 -0.35 -17.82
C SER A 33 10.23 -1.52 -16.88
N GLN A 34 11.22 -2.35 -17.23
CA GLN A 34 11.72 -3.39 -16.32
C GLN A 34 12.35 -2.79 -15.05
N GLU A 35 13.12 -1.71 -15.21
CA GLU A 35 13.74 -0.98 -14.11
C GLU A 35 12.71 -0.42 -13.12
N HIS A 36 11.52 -0.04 -13.60
CA HIS A 36 10.42 0.39 -12.74
C HIS A 36 9.94 -0.75 -11.82
N VAL A 37 9.78 -1.97 -12.35
CA VAL A 37 9.40 -3.13 -11.55
C VAL A 37 10.51 -3.50 -10.56
N ASP A 38 11.76 -3.41 -10.99
CA ASP A 38 12.92 -3.66 -10.14
C ASP A 38 12.99 -2.67 -8.97
N GLY A 39 12.73 -1.39 -9.22
CA GLY A 39 12.64 -0.36 -8.17
C GLY A 39 11.54 -0.64 -7.15
N ILE A 40 10.33 -0.99 -7.60
CA ILE A 40 9.22 -1.34 -6.70
C ILE A 40 9.56 -2.60 -5.89
N THR A 41 10.12 -3.63 -6.54
CA THR A 41 10.50 -4.88 -5.87
C THR A 41 11.59 -4.65 -4.82
N ALA A 42 12.59 -3.81 -5.13
CA ALA A 42 13.62 -3.42 -4.17
C ALA A 42 13.04 -2.64 -2.98
N MET A 43 12.12 -1.70 -3.24
CA MET A 43 11.41 -0.96 -2.18
C MET A 43 10.61 -1.90 -1.28
N LEU A 44 9.87 -2.86 -1.83
CA LEU A 44 9.10 -3.81 -1.03
C LEU A 44 9.99 -4.67 -0.14
N ARG A 45 11.09 -5.19 -0.68
CA ARG A 45 12.10 -5.93 0.10
C ARG A 45 12.69 -5.08 1.23
N PHE A 46 13.01 -3.82 0.95
CA PHE A 46 13.50 -2.87 1.97
C PHE A 46 12.52 -2.73 3.15
N HIS A 47 11.21 -2.71 2.88
CA HIS A 47 10.19 -2.69 3.94
C HIS A 47 10.07 -4.05 4.66
N GLN A 48 10.13 -5.17 3.92
CA GLN A 48 10.09 -6.52 4.49
C GLN A 48 11.27 -6.80 5.43
N GLU A 49 12.43 -6.23 5.13
CA GLU A 49 13.63 -6.28 5.99
C GLU A 49 13.53 -5.38 7.23
N GLY A 50 12.39 -4.70 7.46
CA GLY A 50 12.20 -3.81 8.60
C GLY A 50 12.98 -2.50 8.51
N ARG A 51 13.56 -2.20 7.34
CA ARG A 51 14.35 -0.99 7.10
C ARG A 51 13.50 0.20 6.67
N GLY A 52 12.19 -0.01 6.51
CA GLY A 52 11.22 1.02 6.20
C GLY A 52 11.31 2.22 7.15
N PRO A 53 10.98 3.43 6.67
CA PRO A 53 11.01 4.63 7.49
C PRO A 53 10.08 4.50 8.70
N LYS A 54 10.51 5.06 9.83
CA LYS A 54 9.68 5.15 11.04
C LYS A 54 8.64 6.25 10.91
N THR A 55 7.59 6.18 11.72
CA THR A 55 6.57 7.22 11.82
C THR A 55 7.16 8.52 12.38
N SER A 56 6.63 9.65 11.96
CA SER A 56 6.94 10.97 12.48
C SER A 56 5.67 11.81 12.62
N ASP A 57 5.75 12.88 13.42
CA ASP A 57 4.66 13.85 13.59
C ASP A 57 4.69 14.97 12.55
N ALA A 58 5.50 14.82 11.49
CA ALA A 58 5.79 15.89 10.52
C ALA A 58 4.54 16.49 9.86
N VAL A 59 3.48 15.70 9.62
CA VAL A 59 2.22 16.24 9.09
C VAL A 59 1.60 17.23 10.07
N LEU A 60 1.56 16.89 11.36
CA LEU A 60 1.06 17.77 12.40
C LEU A 60 1.96 19.00 12.55
N ASP A 61 3.28 18.79 12.64
CA ASP A 61 4.24 19.87 12.88
C ASP A 61 4.27 20.91 11.74
N VAL A 62 4.13 20.45 10.49
CA VAL A 62 4.20 21.32 9.30
C VAL A 62 2.85 21.96 8.98
N THR A 63 1.74 21.23 9.16
CA THR A 63 0.42 21.69 8.69
C THR A 63 -0.53 22.14 9.79
N GLY A 64 -0.22 21.83 11.06
CA GLY A 64 -1.10 22.06 12.20
C GLY A 64 -2.28 21.08 12.29
N ALA A 65 -2.43 20.16 11.33
CA ALA A 65 -3.49 19.16 11.30
C ALA A 65 -2.93 17.75 11.50
N ARG A 66 -3.68 16.88 12.22
CA ARG A 66 -3.28 15.48 12.36
C ARG A 66 -3.35 14.77 10.99
N PRO A 67 -2.43 13.82 10.71
CA PRO A 67 -2.52 13.01 9.50
C PRO A 67 -3.83 12.21 9.50
N ARG A 68 -4.48 12.14 8.34
CA ARG A 68 -5.64 11.27 8.15
C ARG A 68 -5.24 9.81 8.32
N SER A 69 -6.09 9.02 8.97
CA SER A 69 -5.90 7.58 9.10
C SER A 69 -6.18 6.86 7.78
N PHE A 70 -5.60 5.68 7.62
CA PHE A 70 -5.94 4.81 6.49
C PHE A 70 -7.41 4.34 6.53
N ALA A 71 -8.00 4.20 7.72
CA ALA A 71 -9.40 3.81 7.88
C ALA A 71 -10.35 4.88 7.31
N GLU A 72 -10.07 6.16 7.57
CA GLU A 72 -10.82 7.28 6.99
C GLU A 72 -10.69 7.30 5.47
N PHE A 73 -9.47 7.13 4.94
CA PHE A 73 -9.22 7.02 3.50
C PHE A 73 -9.99 5.86 2.86
N ALA A 74 -9.93 4.66 3.46
CA ALA A 74 -10.61 3.46 2.95
C ALA A 74 -12.13 3.61 2.92
N ARG A 75 -12.71 4.35 3.89
CA ARG A 75 -14.14 4.68 3.92
C ARG A 75 -14.52 5.70 2.85
N GLU A 76 -13.75 6.77 2.72
CA GLU A 76 -13.99 7.84 1.74
C GLU A 76 -13.97 7.32 0.30
N HIS A 77 -13.08 6.37 0.01
CA HIS A 77 -12.89 5.83 -1.33
C HIS A 77 -13.50 4.44 -1.53
N ALA A 78 -14.38 3.98 -0.65
CA ALA A 78 -14.89 2.59 -0.64
C ALA A 78 -15.39 2.11 -2.01
N SER A 79 -15.98 3.00 -2.81
CA SER A 79 -16.46 2.72 -4.16
C SER A 79 -15.38 2.25 -5.14
N SER A 80 -14.12 2.66 -4.98
CA SER A 80 -13.00 2.26 -5.85
C SER A 80 -12.63 0.78 -5.73
N TRP A 81 -13.12 0.09 -4.69
CA TRP A 81 -12.89 -1.34 -4.46
C TRP A 81 -14.12 -2.21 -4.75
N LEU A 82 -15.24 -1.58 -5.12
CA LEU A 82 -16.43 -2.29 -5.59
C LEU A 82 -16.26 -2.64 -7.08
N PRO A 83 -16.90 -3.73 -7.55
CA PRO A 83 -16.86 -4.15 -8.95
C PRO A 83 -17.43 -3.11 -9.92
#